data_AF-A4JRK7-F1
#
_entry.id   AF-A4JRK7-F1
#
_cell.length_a   1.000
_cell.length_b   1.000
_cell.length_c   1.000
_cell.angle_alpha   90.00
_cell.angle_beta   90.00
_cell.angle_gamma   90.00
#
_symmetry.space_group_name_H-M   'P 1'
#
loop_
_entity.id
_entity.type
_entity.pdbx_description
1 polymer ?
#
loop_
_entity_poly.entity_id
_entity_poly.type
_entity_poly.pdbx_seq_one_letter_code
_entity_poly.pdbx_strand_id
1 'polypeptide(L)'
;MTPLAERLKHLSSAEDFLQFFGVPFDQKVVDVCRLHILKRFFQYIRQQASIPQDTEAALFATYRDQLARAYRDFVASTPAEEKVFKVFQDVDGRQHVSVDTLRASLPARGTA
;
A
#
# COMPACT_ATOMS: atom_id res chain seq x y z
N MET A 1 -13.07 22.25 -4.66
CA MET A 1 -12.94 20.79 -4.44
C MET A 1 -14.31 20.16 -4.53
N THR A 2 -14.45 18.92 -4.99
CA THR A 2 -15.74 18.23 -5.08
C THR A 2 -16.23 17.78 -3.70
N PRO A 3 -17.55 17.69 -3.44
CA PRO A 3 -18.09 17.17 -2.18
C PRO A 3 -17.54 15.78 -1.81
N LEU A 4 -17.29 14.93 -2.81
CA LEU A 4 -16.58 13.66 -2.60
C LEU A 4 -15.15 13.87 -2.07
N ALA A 5 -14.34 14.73 -2.68
CA ALA A 5 -12.97 15.01 -2.20
C ALA A 5 -12.96 15.55 -0.76
N GLU A 6 -13.94 16.38 -0.41
CA GLU A 6 -14.14 16.88 0.96
C GLU A 6 -14.49 15.77 1.96
N ARG A 7 -15.18 14.71 1.54
CA ARG A 7 -15.45 13.54 2.39
C ARG A 7 -14.19 12.68 2.54
N LEU A 8 -13.45 12.46 1.46
CA LEU A 8 -12.25 11.61 1.46
C LEU A 8 -11.13 12.14 2.36
N LYS A 9 -10.97 13.48 2.49
CA LYS A 9 -9.97 14.06 3.40
C LYS A 9 -10.24 13.78 4.89
N HIS A 10 -11.45 13.38 5.25
CA HIS A 10 -11.82 13.04 6.63
C HIS A 10 -11.61 11.56 6.95
N LEU A 11 -11.28 10.73 5.95
CA LEU A 11 -10.99 9.31 6.14
C LEU A 11 -9.51 9.11 6.44
N SER A 12 -9.20 8.26 7.42
CA SER A 12 -7.86 8.13 7.98
C SER A 12 -7.28 6.72 7.88
N SER A 13 -8.15 5.71 7.91
CA SER A 13 -7.79 4.29 7.92
C SER A 13 -8.26 3.58 6.66
N ALA A 14 -7.65 2.44 6.31
CA ALA A 14 -8.09 1.63 5.19
C ALA A 14 -9.57 1.20 5.36
N GLU A 15 -9.98 0.88 6.58
CA GLU A 15 -11.36 0.57 6.93
C GLU A 15 -12.31 1.73 6.67
N ASP A 16 -11.94 2.95 7.04
CA ASP A 16 -12.77 4.14 6.79
C ASP A 16 -13.07 4.24 5.29
N PHE A 17 -12.05 4.06 4.45
CA PHE A 17 -12.21 4.04 2.99
C PHE A 17 -13.06 2.87 2.51
N LEU A 18 -12.80 1.65 2.98
CA LEU A 18 -13.52 0.46 2.56
C LEU A 18 -15.01 0.53 2.95
N GLN A 19 -15.31 1.00 4.16
CA GLN A 19 -16.68 1.23 4.63
C GLN A 19 -17.36 2.35 3.86
N PHE A 20 -16.69 3.49 3.67
CA PHE A 20 -17.23 4.62 2.91
C PHE A 20 -17.61 4.24 1.48
N PHE A 21 -16.77 3.44 0.80
CA PHE A 21 -17.03 2.97 -0.56
C PHE A 21 -17.91 1.71 -0.63
N GLY A 22 -18.33 1.14 0.51
CA GLY A 22 -19.12 -0.09 0.57
C GLY A 22 -18.41 -1.28 -0.09
N VAL A 23 -17.10 -1.41 0.14
CA VAL A 23 -16.28 -2.52 -0.32
C VAL A 23 -16.22 -3.55 0.81
N PRO A 24 -16.74 -4.78 0.64
CA PRO A 24 -16.61 -5.83 1.65
C PRO A 24 -15.15 -6.21 1.88
N PHE A 25 -14.76 -6.40 3.14
CA PHE A 25 -13.40 -6.79 3.51
C PHE A 25 -13.39 -7.72 4.72
N ASP A 26 -12.32 -8.52 4.83
CA ASP A 26 -11.99 -9.28 6.03
C ASP A 26 -11.04 -8.44 6.89
N GLN A 27 -11.43 -8.22 8.14
CA GLN A 27 -10.64 -7.44 9.10
C GLN A 27 -9.23 -8.02 9.26
N LYS A 28 -9.03 -9.34 9.20
CA LYS A 28 -7.70 -9.96 9.35
C LYS A 28 -6.73 -9.55 8.24
N VAL A 29 -7.23 -9.44 7.00
CA VAL A 29 -6.43 -9.00 5.85
C VAL A 29 -6.09 -7.52 6.02
N VAL A 30 -7.09 -6.70 6.36
CA VAL A 30 -6.88 -5.27 6.56
C VAL A 30 -5.90 -5.03 7.71
N ASP A 31 -5.99 -5.79 8.80
CA ASP A 31 -5.11 -5.66 9.96
C ASP A 31 -3.63 -5.68 9.61
N VAL A 32 -3.25 -6.58 8.69
CA VAL A 32 -1.87 -6.77 8.23
C VAL A 32 -1.52 -5.82 7.07
N CYS A 33 -2.50 -5.51 6.21
CA CYS A 33 -2.24 -4.89 4.91
C CYS A 33 -2.70 -3.43 4.77
N ARG A 34 -3.23 -2.75 5.81
CA ARG A 34 -3.78 -1.37 5.71
C ARG A 34 -2.96 -0.43 4.85
N LEU A 35 -1.69 -0.24 5.21
CA LEU A 35 -0.79 0.71 4.54
C LEU A 35 -0.52 0.31 3.10
N HIS A 36 -0.47 -1.00 2.82
CA HIS A 36 -0.25 -1.53 1.49
C HIS A 36 -1.45 -1.31 0.58
N ILE A 37 -2.66 -1.57 1.09
CA ILE A 37 -3.93 -1.34 0.39
C ILE A 37 -4.03 0.15 0.01
N LEU A 38 -3.84 1.05 0.97
CA LEU A 38 -3.89 2.49 0.70
C LEU A 38 -2.80 2.93 -0.28
N LYS A 39 -1.57 2.43 -0.12
CA LYS A 39 -0.48 2.74 -1.05
C LYS A 39 -0.82 2.32 -2.48
N ARG A 40 -1.32 1.09 -2.67
CA ARG A 40 -1.70 0.55 -3.99
C ARG A 40 -2.89 1.33 -4.56
N PHE A 41 -3.88 1.67 -3.75
CA PHE A 41 -5.00 2.51 -4.14
C PHE A 41 -4.54 3.87 -4.67
N PHE A 42 -3.67 4.58 -3.94
CA PHE A 42 -3.13 5.86 -4.42
C PHE A 42 -2.23 5.72 -5.65
N GLN A 43 -1.58 4.57 -5.85
CA GLN A 43 -0.85 4.29 -7.10
C GLN A 43 -1.84 4.17 -8.27
N TYR A 44 -2.94 3.43 -8.12
CA TYR A 44 -3.96 3.32 -9.16
C TYR A 44 -4.56 4.68 -9.53
N ILE A 45 -4.86 5.53 -8.54
CA ILE A 45 -5.40 6.87 -8.78
C ILE A 45 -4.43 7.70 -9.61
N ARG A 46 -3.12 7.63 -9.29
CA ARG A 46 -2.07 8.40 -9.98
C ARG A 46 -1.75 7.88 -11.38
N GLN A 47 -1.93 6.58 -11.62
CA GLN A 47 -1.65 5.94 -12.90
C GLN A 47 -2.77 6.18 -13.92
N GLN A 48 -4.00 6.45 -13.48
CA GLN A 48 -5.10 6.71 -14.38
C GLN A 48 -5.00 8.12 -14.97
N ALA A 49 -4.68 8.20 -16.27
CA ALA A 49 -4.46 9.46 -16.98
C ALA A 49 -5.68 10.41 -16.95
N SER A 50 -6.88 9.85 -16.98
CA SER A 50 -8.14 10.58 -16.88
C SER A 50 -9.12 9.81 -16.00
N ILE A 51 -9.38 10.34 -14.82
CA ILE A 51 -10.49 9.88 -13.98
C ILE A 51 -11.72 10.65 -14.46
N PRO A 52 -12.84 9.98 -14.79
CA PRO A 52 -14.09 10.65 -15.10
C PRO A 52 -14.49 11.58 -13.94
N GLN A 53 -14.34 12.89 -14.16
CA GLN A 53 -14.76 13.96 -13.22
C GLN A 53 -16.09 14.60 -13.66
N ASP A 54 -16.71 14.06 -14.71
CA ASP A 54 -17.95 14.54 -15.31
C ASP A 54 -19.11 14.50 -14.32
N THR A 55 -19.15 13.46 -13.48
CA THR A 55 -20.10 13.36 -12.37
C THR A 55 -19.43 12.84 -11.11
N GLU A 56 -19.92 13.30 -9.96
CA GLU A 56 -19.46 12.77 -8.66
C GLU A 56 -19.73 11.26 -8.54
N ALA A 57 -20.81 10.76 -9.15
CA ALA A 57 -21.13 9.34 -9.17
C ALA A 57 -20.10 8.52 -9.96
N ALA A 58 -19.67 9.00 -11.15
CA ALA A 58 -18.63 8.34 -11.94
C ALA A 58 -17.28 8.35 -11.22
N LEU A 59 -16.93 9.46 -10.56
CA LEU A 59 -15.75 9.55 -9.72
C LEU A 59 -15.79 8.57 -8.54
N PHE A 60 -16.92 8.51 -7.84
CA PHE A 60 -17.12 7.58 -6.73
C PHE A 60 -16.97 6.12 -7.18
N ALA A 61 -17.62 5.74 -8.29
CA ALA A 61 -17.54 4.40 -8.85
C ALA A 61 -16.10 4.03 -9.23
N THR A 62 -15.39 4.96 -9.89
CA THR A 62 -13.99 4.76 -10.30
C THR A 62 -13.07 4.52 -9.09
N TYR A 63 -13.19 5.34 -8.03
CA TYR A 63 -12.40 5.16 -6.82
C TYR A 63 -12.77 3.89 -6.05
N ARG A 64 -14.06 3.56 -5.99
CA ARG A 64 -14.52 2.30 -5.40
C ARG A 64 -13.88 1.10 -6.08
N ASP A 65 -13.88 1.08 -7.41
CA ASP A 65 -13.33 -0.04 -8.19
C ASP A 65 -11.82 -0.18 -8.01
N GLN A 66 -11.11 0.96 -7.96
CA GLN A 66 -9.67 0.97 -7.68
C GLN A 66 -9.34 0.50 -6.27
N LEU A 67 -10.11 0.94 -5.26
CA LEU A 67 -9.93 0.51 -3.89
C LEU A 67 -10.22 -1.00 -3.74
N ALA A 68 -11.30 -1.48 -4.36
CA ALA A 68 -11.65 -2.89 -4.37
C ALA A 68 -10.57 -3.74 -5.07
N ARG A 69 -9.97 -3.23 -6.15
CA ARG A 69 -8.82 -3.86 -6.80
C ARG A 69 -7.61 -3.91 -5.86
N ALA A 70 -7.24 -2.77 -5.26
CA ALA A 70 -6.12 -2.68 -4.34
C ALA A 70 -6.28 -3.63 -3.15
N TYR A 71 -7.50 -3.76 -2.60
CA TYR A 71 -7.79 -4.75 -1.57
C TYR A 71 -7.61 -6.19 -2.06
N ARG A 72 -8.16 -6.54 -3.22
CA ARG A 72 -8.04 -7.90 -3.79
C ARG A 72 -6.59 -8.32 -4.04
N ASP A 73 -5.72 -7.40 -4.44
CA ASP A 73 -4.29 -7.69 -4.64
C ASP A 73 -3.65 -8.26 -3.36
N PHE A 74 -4.06 -7.81 -2.17
CA PHE A 74 -3.54 -8.31 -0.88
C PHE A 74 -4.36 -9.43 -0.25
N VAL A 75 -5.50 -9.80 -0.84
CA VAL A 75 -6.21 -11.04 -0.48
C VAL A 75 -5.55 -12.21 -1.19
N ALA A 76 -5.19 -12.03 -2.46
CA ALA A 76 -4.57 -13.06 -3.28
C ALA A 76 -3.06 -13.20 -3.04
N SER A 77 -2.37 -12.11 -2.71
CA SER A 77 -0.93 -12.06 -2.55
C SER A 77 -0.53 -11.50 -1.18
N THR A 78 0.70 -11.79 -0.75
CA THR A 78 1.28 -11.11 0.41
C THR A 78 1.84 -9.74 0.04
N PRO A 79 1.93 -8.80 1.01
CA PRO A 79 2.62 -7.52 0.79
C PRO A 79 4.05 -7.62 0.24
N ALA A 80 4.75 -8.70 0.61
CA ALA A 80 6.11 -8.98 0.15
C ALA A 80 6.17 -9.36 -1.34
N GLU A 81 5.12 -9.98 -1.87
CA GLU A 81 5.00 -10.33 -3.30
C GLU A 81 4.57 -9.14 -4.13
N GLU A 82 3.61 -8.35 -3.64
CA GLU A 82 3.11 -7.16 -4.33
C GLU A 82 4.14 -6.02 -4.41
N LYS A 83 5.15 -6.05 -3.53
CA LYS A 83 6.29 -5.12 -3.45
C LYS A 83 5.91 -3.65 -3.60
N VAL A 84 4.81 -3.25 -2.97
CA VAL A 84 4.21 -1.91 -3.17
C VAL A 84 5.01 -0.82 -2.46
N PHE A 85 5.75 -1.20 -1.42
CA PHE A 85 6.74 -0.36 -0.77
C PHE A 85 8.15 -0.67 -1.25
N LYS A 86 8.95 0.40 -1.34
CA LYS A 86 10.34 0.36 -1.78
C LYS A 86 11.18 -0.66 -1.01
N VAL A 87 10.94 -0.83 0.30
CA VAL A 87 11.66 -1.81 1.12
C VAL A 87 11.63 -3.22 0.52
N PHE A 88 10.50 -3.62 -0.07
CA PHE A 88 10.35 -4.94 -0.71
C PHE A 88 10.89 -4.98 -2.15
N GLN A 89 10.99 -3.83 -2.81
CA GLN A 89 11.64 -3.71 -4.13
C GLN A 89 13.16 -3.82 -3.99
N ASP A 90 13.71 -3.28 -2.90
CA ASP A 90 15.15 -3.37 -2.60
C ASP A 90 15.58 -4.81 -2.19
N VAL A 91 14.65 -5.71 -1.78
CA VAL A 91 15.01 -7.09 -1.37
C VAL A 91 15.54 -7.95 -2.52
N ASP A 92 15.18 -7.67 -3.79
CA ASP A 92 15.88 -8.30 -4.93
C ASP A 92 17.36 -7.93 -4.96
N GLY A 93 17.72 -6.77 -4.40
CA GLY A 93 19.08 -6.39 -4.10
C GLY A 93 19.57 -7.00 -2.80
N ARG A 94 19.44 -8.34 -2.63
CA ARG A 94 20.02 -9.11 -1.52
C ARG A 94 21.42 -8.57 -1.23
N GLN A 95 21.53 -7.72 -0.21
CA GLN A 95 22.79 -7.39 0.42
C GLN A 95 23.17 -8.62 1.22
N HIS A 96 23.66 -9.63 0.52
CA HIS A 96 24.26 -10.80 1.13
C HIS A 96 25.53 -10.29 1.82
N VAL A 97 25.41 -9.99 3.10
CA VAL A 97 26.56 -9.65 3.93
C VAL A 97 27.21 -10.98 4.29
N SER A 98 28.38 -11.27 3.71
CA SER A 98 29.13 -12.46 4.10
C SER A 98 29.46 -12.38 5.59
N VAL A 99 29.53 -13.55 6.23
CA VAL A 99 30.06 -13.70 7.59
C VAL A 99 31.47 -13.08 7.72
N ASP A 100 32.23 -13.03 6.63
CA ASP A 100 33.56 -12.40 6.58
C ASP A 100 33.47 -10.88 6.68
N THR A 101 32.51 -10.26 5.97
CA THR A 101 32.25 -8.81 6.06
C THR A 101 31.80 -8.43 7.46
N LEU A 102 30.98 -9.27 8.09
CA LEU A 102 30.57 -9.08 9.49
C LEU A 102 31.75 -9.24 10.45
N ARG A 103 32.65 -10.22 10.22
CA ARG A 103 33.87 -10.35 11.04
C ARG A 103 34.81 -9.16 10.88
N ALA A 104 34.95 -8.63 9.67
CA ALA A 104 35.80 -7.49 9.39
C ALA A 104 35.27 -6.17 9.99
N SER A 105 33.96 -6.04 10.14
CA SER A 105 33.34 -4.85 10.75
C SER A 105 33.25 -4.90 12.27
N LEU A 106 33.47 -6.07 12.88
CA LEU A 106 33.54 -6.17 14.34
C LEU A 106 34.78 -5.41 14.83
N PRO A 107 34.64 -4.45 15.76
CA PRO A 107 35.79 -3.80 16.35
C PRO A 107 36.67 -4.88 16.97
N ALA A 108 37.96 -4.87 16.60
CA ALA A 108 38.95 -5.73 17.24
C ALA A 108 38.79 -5.52 18.74
N ARG A 109 38.33 -6.56 19.45
CA ARG A 109 38.16 -6.53 20.90
C ARG A 109 39.54 -6.16 21.44
N GLY A 110 39.67 -4.91 21.88
CA GLY A 110 40.92 -4.40 22.43
C GLY A 110 41.35 -5.34 23.54
N THR A 111 42.43 -6.08 23.29
CA THR A 111 43.19 -6.74 24.32
C THR A 111 43.86 -5.64 25.11
N ALA A 112 43.23 -5.25 26.22
CA ALA A 112 43.93 -4.66 27.35
C ALA A 112 44.50 -5.79 28.21
#